data_AF-A0A365NPA4-F1
#
_entry.id   AF-A0A365NPA4-F1
#
_cell.length_a   1.000
_cell.length_b   1.000
_cell.length_c   1.000
_cell.angle_alpha   90.00
_cell.angle_beta   90.00
_cell.angle_gamma   90.00
#
_symmetry.space_group_name_H-M   'P 1'
#
loop_
_entity.id
_entity.type
_entity.pdbx_description
1 polymer ?
#
loop_
_entity_poly.entity_id
_entity_poly.type
_entity_poly.pdbx_seq_one_letter_code
_entity_poly.pdbx_strand_id
1 'polypeptide(L)'
;MRPVQVVVDKNLATDMRPGAAVRLKGTWVDESRKQSAINGTSQASSKGETSTGSEQPELKVSEVEVLGGSDPMTYPIQNKYQTPESLRTISHLRPRTPLNSTMLRFRSDATTMLTQFFFRERFQQTHPPIITSSDCEGAGEAFSVKASSADEFFRDPKYLTVSSQLHLEALAQALGNVWTLSPTFRAEQSDTSRHLSEFYMLEAEMSFVGDMEEVMNLTQRMLNSMASGLKELNAAKELEQNRVDSKEPSERLAFNDLVDQEQLDRRWRGMLTTKKWPRITYSEALEILKPIAEQFEHKPTWGSGLQSEHEKYLAEKIGYDEATDAYVPIFITQYPRDIKAFYMRQSSSSPASGLTVDCFDLLVPHLGELAGGSMREHRLPQLEENMRALGLEVPSKRSDKGKELAWYLDLRRWGCPPHGGFGLGFDRLLSYLTGVPNVRDVVPFPRHYHRCDC
;
A
#
# COMPACT_ATOMS: atom_id res chain seq x y z
N MET A 1 -14.65 -13.76 -6.85
CA MET A 1 -15.86 -14.56 -6.58
C MET A 1 -17.06 -13.63 -6.58
N ARG A 2 -17.80 -13.59 -7.69
CA ARG A 2 -19.05 -12.85 -7.75
C ARG A 2 -20.12 -13.52 -6.88
N PRO A 3 -21.10 -12.76 -6.37
CA PRO A 3 -22.33 -13.33 -5.88
C PRO A 3 -22.93 -14.25 -6.95
N VAL A 4 -23.34 -15.44 -6.54
CA VAL A 4 -24.05 -16.38 -7.40
C VAL A 4 -25.54 -16.01 -7.39
N GLN A 5 -26.18 -16.02 -8.56
CA GLN A 5 -27.63 -15.90 -8.65
C GLN A 5 -28.28 -17.24 -8.29
N VAL A 6 -29.21 -17.18 -7.34
CA VAL A 6 -29.91 -18.35 -6.82
C VAL A 6 -31.42 -18.12 -6.88
N VAL A 7 -32.15 -19.09 -7.43
CA VAL A 7 -33.61 -19.08 -7.50
C VAL A 7 -34.15 -20.05 -6.45
N VAL A 8 -34.91 -19.51 -5.49
CA VAL A 8 -35.49 -20.27 -4.38
C VAL A 8 -37.01 -20.16 -4.42
N ASP A 9 -37.70 -21.29 -4.42
CA ASP A 9 -39.16 -21.31 -4.30
C ASP A 9 -39.60 -20.66 -2.98
N LYS A 10 -40.70 -19.90 -3.04
CA LYS A 10 -41.22 -19.14 -1.88
C LYS A 10 -41.44 -20.01 -0.64
N ASN A 11 -41.82 -21.27 -0.83
CA ASN A 11 -42.06 -22.23 0.25
C ASN A 11 -40.77 -22.67 0.96
N LEU A 12 -39.62 -22.60 0.28
CA LEU A 12 -38.31 -22.94 0.86
C LEU A 12 -37.60 -21.72 1.47
N ALA A 13 -37.99 -20.52 1.07
CA ALA A 13 -37.35 -19.26 1.51
C ALA A 13 -37.92 -18.67 2.81
N THR A 14 -38.86 -19.35 3.49
CA THR A 14 -39.66 -18.78 4.59
C THR A 14 -38.82 -18.23 5.75
N ASP A 15 -37.69 -18.86 6.05
CA ASP A 15 -36.78 -18.47 7.15
C ASP A 15 -35.50 -17.77 6.68
N MET A 16 -35.36 -17.52 5.37
CA MET A 16 -34.20 -16.80 4.83
C MET A 16 -34.31 -15.31 5.15
N ARG A 17 -33.27 -14.75 5.77
CA ARG A 17 -33.17 -13.34 6.17
C ARG A 17 -31.82 -12.77 5.76
N PRO A 18 -31.73 -11.46 5.43
CA PRO A 18 -30.43 -10.81 5.22
C PRO A 18 -29.48 -11.03 6.39
N GLY A 19 -28.23 -11.38 6.10
CA GLY A 19 -27.21 -11.69 7.11
C GLY A 19 -27.23 -13.13 7.64
N ALA A 20 -28.24 -13.94 7.30
CA ALA A 20 -28.30 -15.34 7.69
C ALA A 20 -27.27 -16.19 6.90
N ALA A 21 -26.75 -17.22 7.55
CA ALA A 21 -25.94 -18.25 6.89
C ALA A 21 -26.86 -19.38 6.44
N VAL A 22 -26.83 -19.71 5.14
CA VAL A 22 -27.67 -20.74 4.54
C VAL A 22 -26.84 -21.75 3.75
N ARG A 23 -27.28 -23.02 3.76
CA ARG A 23 -26.81 -24.05 2.84
C ARG A 23 -27.92 -24.33 1.83
N LEU A 24 -27.58 -24.26 0.56
CA LEU A 24 -28.50 -24.45 -0.55
C LEU A 24 -28.06 -25.67 -1.35
N LYS A 25 -28.98 -26.59 -1.64
CA LYS A 25 -28.77 -27.65 -2.64
C LYS A 25 -29.73 -27.44 -3.80
N GLY A 26 -29.25 -27.72 -5.00
CA GLY A 26 -30.01 -27.47 -6.21
C GLY A 26 -29.28 -27.92 -7.46
N THR A 27 -29.84 -27.55 -8.61
CA THR A 27 -29.26 -27.84 -9.93
C THR A 27 -28.90 -26.53 -10.62
N TRP A 28 -27.69 -26.45 -11.16
CA TRP A 28 -27.27 -25.32 -11.99
C TRP A 28 -27.98 -25.35 -13.34
N VAL A 29 -28.56 -24.23 -13.74
CA VAL A 29 -29.25 -24.07 -15.02
C VAL A 29 -28.58 -22.93 -15.79
N ASP A 30 -28.23 -23.23 -17.04
CA ASP A 30 -27.67 -22.28 -17.98
C ASP A 30 -28.83 -21.62 -18.75
N GLU A 31 -28.94 -20.29 -18.70
CA GLU A 31 -30.05 -19.58 -19.36
C GLU A 31 -30.02 -19.75 -20.89
N SER A 32 -28.84 -20.02 -21.46
CA SER A 32 -28.63 -20.26 -22.88
C SER A 32 -29.46 -21.43 -23.44
N ARG A 33 -29.89 -22.38 -22.61
CA ARG A 33 -30.76 -23.50 -23.03
C ARG A 33 -32.25 -23.18 -23.05
N LYS A 34 -32.71 -22.09 -22.42
CA LYS A 34 -34.14 -21.71 -22.42
C LYS A 34 -34.57 -21.12 -23.77
N GLN A 35 -33.69 -20.43 -24.49
CA GLN A 35 -34.03 -19.86 -25.80
C GLN A 35 -34.07 -20.88 -26.95
N SER A 36 -33.31 -21.98 -26.86
CA SER A 36 -33.39 -23.08 -27.84
C SER A 36 -34.63 -23.97 -27.69
N ALA A 37 -35.29 -23.96 -26.53
CA ALA A 37 -36.49 -24.78 -26.28
C ALA A 37 -37.81 -24.05 -26.63
N ILE A 38 -37.78 -22.73 -26.82
CA ILE A 38 -38.99 -21.92 -27.12
C ILE A 38 -39.08 -21.55 -28.61
N ASN A 39 -37.97 -21.49 -29.34
CA ASN A 39 -37.97 -21.13 -30.78
C ASN A 39 -38.01 -22.34 -31.73
N GLY A 40 -38.84 -23.32 -31.38
CA GLY A 40 -39.18 -24.44 -32.26
C GLY A 40 -40.27 -24.12 -33.28
N THR A 41 -40.36 -22.90 -33.83
CA THR A 41 -41.09 -22.57 -35.08
C THR A 41 -41.00 -21.07 -35.37
N SER A 42 -40.18 -20.68 -36.35
CA SER A 42 -40.47 -19.68 -37.40
C SER A 42 -39.18 -19.04 -37.94
N GLN A 43 -38.96 -19.18 -39.25
CA GLN A 43 -37.98 -18.40 -40.02
C GLN A 43 -38.36 -16.92 -40.01
N ALA A 44 -37.43 -16.02 -39.69
CA ALA A 44 -37.31 -14.70 -40.33
C ALA A 44 -35.96 -14.05 -39.99
N SER A 45 -35.35 -13.47 -41.02
CA SER A 45 -34.11 -12.70 -41.02
C SER A 45 -34.28 -11.32 -40.37
N SER A 46 -33.43 -10.95 -39.42
CA SER A 46 -33.08 -9.54 -39.16
C SER A 46 -31.75 -9.40 -38.41
N LYS A 47 -31.02 -8.35 -38.81
CA LYS A 47 -29.64 -7.95 -38.49
C LYS A 47 -29.26 -8.04 -37.01
N GLY A 48 -28.02 -8.50 -36.79
CA GLY A 48 -27.42 -8.70 -35.48
C GLY A 48 -27.02 -7.42 -34.77
N GLU A 49 -27.56 -7.28 -33.56
CA GLU A 49 -26.89 -6.63 -32.44
C GLU A 49 -26.45 -7.74 -31.50
N THR A 50 -25.14 -7.99 -31.43
CA THR A 50 -24.56 -8.91 -30.45
C THR A 50 -24.61 -8.26 -29.07
N SER A 51 -25.67 -8.55 -28.32
CA SER A 51 -25.69 -8.35 -26.88
C SER A 51 -24.77 -9.37 -26.23
N THR A 52 -23.55 -8.95 -25.90
CA THR A 52 -22.62 -9.74 -25.08
C THR A 52 -23.06 -9.66 -23.61
N GLY A 53 -24.21 -10.24 -23.28
CA GLY A 53 -24.58 -10.52 -21.90
C GLY A 53 -23.91 -11.83 -21.49
N SER A 54 -22.92 -11.79 -20.59
CA SER A 54 -22.40 -13.02 -20.00
C SER A 54 -23.49 -13.63 -19.10
N GLU A 55 -24.25 -14.58 -19.63
CA GLU A 55 -25.25 -15.34 -18.88
C GLU A 55 -24.55 -16.25 -17.88
N GLN A 56 -24.44 -15.79 -16.62
CA GLN A 56 -23.94 -16.64 -15.54
C GLN A 56 -24.99 -17.69 -15.18
N PRO A 57 -24.59 -18.96 -14.94
CA PRO A 57 -25.53 -20.00 -14.57
C PRO A 57 -26.24 -19.65 -13.25
N GLU A 58 -27.53 -19.96 -13.16
CA GLU A 58 -28.34 -19.78 -11.95
C GLU A 58 -28.49 -21.11 -11.21
N LEU A 59 -28.47 -21.09 -9.87
CA LEU A 59 -28.77 -22.27 -9.07
C LEU A 59 -30.27 -22.34 -8.80
N LYS A 60 -30.97 -23.36 -9.33
CA LYS A 60 -32.35 -23.66 -8.94
C LYS A 60 -32.36 -24.54 -7.71
N VAL A 61 -32.84 -24.01 -6.59
CA VAL A 61 -32.74 -24.65 -5.27
C VAL A 61 -33.86 -25.65 -5.04
N SER A 62 -33.50 -26.85 -4.59
CA SER A 62 -34.41 -27.90 -4.14
C SER A 62 -34.44 -28.04 -2.62
N GLU A 63 -33.39 -27.65 -1.90
CA GLU A 63 -33.32 -27.70 -0.43
C GLU A 63 -32.64 -26.46 0.14
N VAL A 64 -33.21 -25.91 1.23
CA VAL A 64 -32.66 -24.80 2.01
C VAL A 64 -32.50 -25.25 3.45
N GLU A 65 -31.31 -25.02 4.02
CA GLU A 65 -31.03 -25.21 5.44
C GLU A 65 -30.45 -23.91 6.01
N VAL A 66 -31.13 -23.32 6.99
CA VAL A 66 -30.62 -22.14 7.71
C VAL A 66 -29.64 -22.62 8.78
N LEU A 67 -28.35 -22.36 8.55
CA LEU A 67 -27.27 -22.76 9.46
C LEU A 67 -27.08 -21.76 10.60
N GLY A 68 -27.42 -20.49 10.37
CA GLY A 68 -27.36 -19.44 11.36
C GLY A 68 -28.38 -18.36 11.03
N GLY A 69 -29.32 -18.13 11.93
CA GLY A 69 -30.36 -17.11 11.77
C GLY A 69 -29.79 -15.69 11.82
N SER A 70 -30.55 -14.74 11.28
CA SER A 70 -30.27 -13.31 11.37
C SER A 70 -31.58 -12.57 11.59
N ASP A 71 -31.58 -11.61 12.51
CA ASP A 71 -32.70 -10.72 12.74
C ASP A 71 -32.56 -9.48 11.83
N PRO A 72 -33.44 -9.31 10.82
CA PRO A 72 -33.37 -8.17 9.90
C PRO A 72 -33.53 -6.81 10.58
N MET A 73 -34.18 -6.76 11.74
CA MET A 73 -34.42 -5.50 12.45
C MET A 73 -33.16 -4.96 13.12
N THR A 74 -32.23 -5.86 13.48
CA THR A 74 -30.98 -5.51 14.16
C THR A 74 -29.74 -5.68 13.28
N TYR A 75 -29.87 -6.35 12.12
CA TYR A 75 -28.75 -6.52 11.18
C TYR A 75 -28.32 -5.16 10.57
N PRO A 76 -27.06 -4.73 10.76
CA PRO A 76 -26.66 -3.38 10.41
C PRO A 76 -26.38 -3.20 8.91
N ILE A 77 -26.05 -4.26 8.17
CA ILE A 77 -25.79 -4.19 6.73
C ILE A 77 -27.11 -4.32 5.97
N GLN A 78 -27.70 -3.19 5.65
CA GLN A 78 -28.95 -3.15 4.90
C GLN A 78 -28.74 -3.47 3.42
N ASN A 79 -29.78 -3.97 2.73
CA ASN A 79 -29.75 -4.19 1.28
C ASN A 79 -29.92 -2.88 0.49
N LYS A 80 -29.10 -1.89 0.81
CA LYS A 80 -29.03 -0.58 0.18
C LYS A 80 -27.60 -0.07 0.26
N TYR A 81 -27.31 0.97 -0.50
CA TYR A 81 -26.00 1.61 -0.44
C TYR A 81 -25.71 2.14 0.98
N GLN A 82 -24.48 1.94 1.42
CA GLN A 82 -23.96 2.44 2.69
C GLN A 82 -22.61 3.10 2.41
N THR A 83 -22.42 4.29 2.93
CA THR A 83 -21.18 5.04 2.71
C THR A 83 -19.97 4.34 3.36
N PRO A 84 -18.76 4.56 2.85
CA PRO A 84 -17.53 4.07 3.49
C PRO A 84 -17.44 4.46 4.97
N GLU A 85 -17.83 5.69 5.33
CA GLU A 85 -17.83 6.20 6.70
C GLU A 85 -18.73 5.36 7.62
N SER A 86 -19.95 5.04 7.17
CA SER A 86 -20.88 4.19 7.92
C SER A 86 -20.30 2.79 8.12
N LEU A 87 -19.73 2.21 7.06
CA LEU A 87 -19.15 0.87 7.11
C LEU A 87 -17.94 0.78 8.06
N ARG A 88 -17.15 1.85 8.23
CA ARG A 88 -16.05 1.89 9.20
C ARG A 88 -16.54 1.73 10.65
N THR A 89 -17.76 2.16 10.97
CA THR A 89 -18.35 1.99 12.33
C THR A 89 -18.70 0.54 12.64
N ILE A 90 -18.81 -0.32 11.63
CA ILE A 90 -19.10 -1.75 11.74
C ILE A 90 -17.99 -2.58 11.07
N SER A 91 -16.73 -2.23 11.34
CA SER A 91 -15.55 -2.85 10.72
C SER A 91 -15.52 -4.39 10.83
N HIS A 92 -16.11 -4.96 11.88
CA HIS A 92 -16.25 -6.41 12.07
C HIS A 92 -17.24 -7.09 11.10
N LEU A 93 -18.18 -6.34 10.50
CA LEU A 93 -19.17 -6.86 9.54
C LEU A 93 -18.95 -6.35 8.12
N ARG A 94 -18.34 -5.17 7.90
CA ARG A 94 -18.14 -4.61 6.56
C ARG A 94 -17.48 -5.56 5.56
N PRO A 95 -16.59 -6.50 5.93
CA PRO A 95 -16.03 -7.47 4.97
C PRO A 95 -17.07 -8.40 4.33
N ARG A 96 -18.33 -8.38 4.80
CA ARG A 96 -19.45 -9.09 4.18
C ARG A 96 -20.01 -8.39 2.95
N THR A 97 -19.61 -7.14 2.67
CA THR A 97 -19.99 -6.46 1.42
C THR A 97 -19.03 -6.86 0.28
N PRO A 98 -19.49 -6.93 -0.98
CA PRO A 98 -18.66 -7.35 -2.11
C PRO A 98 -17.33 -6.57 -2.21
N LEU A 99 -17.40 -5.24 -2.22
CA LEU A 99 -16.22 -4.38 -2.34
C LEU A 99 -15.18 -4.64 -1.24
N ASN A 100 -15.58 -4.61 0.04
CA ASN A 100 -14.64 -4.82 1.16
C ASN A 100 -14.07 -6.24 1.16
N SER A 101 -14.87 -7.26 0.83
CA SER A 101 -14.40 -8.64 0.72
C SER A 101 -13.36 -8.81 -0.40
N THR A 102 -13.54 -8.09 -1.51
CA THR A 102 -12.59 -8.05 -2.62
C THR A 102 -11.30 -7.35 -2.23
N MET A 103 -11.36 -6.27 -1.44
CA MET A 103 -10.15 -5.61 -0.91
C MET A 103 -9.31 -6.55 -0.03
N LEU A 104 -9.93 -7.35 0.83
CA LEU A 104 -9.19 -8.32 1.67
C LEU A 104 -8.52 -9.42 0.84
N ARG A 105 -9.20 -9.92 -0.19
CA ARG A 105 -8.61 -10.89 -1.13
C ARG A 105 -7.49 -10.25 -1.95
N PHE A 106 -7.68 -9.01 -2.42
CA PHE A 106 -6.65 -8.25 -3.16
C PHE A 106 -5.40 -8.03 -2.30
N ARG A 107 -5.54 -7.72 -1.01
CA ARG A 107 -4.42 -7.65 -0.05
C ARG A 107 -3.67 -8.98 0.04
N SER A 108 -4.40 -10.09 0.15
CA SER A 108 -3.81 -11.44 0.20
C SER A 108 -3.05 -11.78 -1.09
N ASP A 109 -3.64 -11.47 -2.24
CA ASP A 109 -3.05 -11.63 -3.56
C ASP A 109 -1.76 -10.79 -3.68
N ALA A 110 -1.79 -9.53 -3.26
CA ALA A 110 -0.64 -8.62 -3.28
C ALA A 110 0.51 -9.11 -2.39
N THR A 111 0.19 -9.62 -1.20
CA THR A 111 1.17 -10.22 -0.28
C THR A 111 1.85 -11.45 -0.92
N THR A 112 1.06 -12.25 -1.63
CA THR A 112 1.57 -13.42 -2.36
C THR A 112 2.51 -12.99 -3.50
N MET A 113 2.13 -11.97 -4.27
CA MET A 113 2.96 -11.45 -5.37
C MET A 113 4.29 -10.86 -4.87
N LEU A 114 4.27 -10.13 -3.76
CA LEU A 114 5.48 -9.63 -3.12
C LEU A 114 6.42 -10.76 -2.70
N THR A 115 5.87 -11.76 -2.00
CA THR A 115 6.64 -12.90 -1.52
C THR A 115 7.29 -13.65 -2.69
N GLN A 116 6.54 -13.86 -3.78
CA GLN A 116 7.05 -14.50 -4.99
C GLN A 116 8.13 -13.65 -5.69
N PHE A 117 7.95 -12.34 -5.76
CA PHE A 117 8.93 -11.43 -6.35
C PHE A 117 10.28 -11.52 -5.60
N PHE A 118 10.26 -11.31 -4.28
CA PHE A 118 11.48 -11.36 -3.48
C PHE A 118 12.13 -12.73 -3.45
N PHE A 119 11.33 -13.81 -3.47
CA PHE A 119 11.86 -15.17 -3.63
C PHE A 119 12.64 -15.35 -4.94
N ARG A 120 12.12 -14.83 -6.07
CA ARG A 120 12.79 -14.90 -7.39
C ARG A 120 14.06 -14.03 -7.43
N GLU A 121 14.02 -12.85 -6.81
CA GLU A 121 15.19 -11.96 -6.67
C GLU A 121 16.20 -12.45 -5.61
N ARG A 122 15.98 -13.62 -4.99
CA ARG A 122 16.87 -14.25 -3.98
C ARG A 122 17.01 -13.44 -2.68
N PHE A 123 15.98 -12.71 -2.30
CA PHE A 123 15.93 -12.04 -1.00
C PHE A 123 15.48 -13.02 0.08
N GLN A 124 16.05 -12.89 1.28
CA GLN A 124 15.60 -13.61 2.46
C GLN A 124 14.54 -12.79 3.19
N GLN A 125 13.35 -13.37 3.41
CA GLN A 125 12.36 -12.75 4.28
C GLN A 125 12.84 -12.83 5.74
N THR A 126 12.75 -11.73 6.45
CA THR A 126 13.15 -11.60 7.85
C THR A 126 12.03 -10.96 8.67
N HIS A 127 12.10 -11.11 9.99
CA HIS A 127 11.11 -10.56 10.93
C HIS A 127 11.84 -9.78 12.04
N PRO A 128 12.20 -8.51 11.78
CA PRO A 128 12.77 -7.62 12.79
C PRO A 128 11.83 -7.40 13.99
N PRO A 129 12.36 -6.95 15.14
CA PRO A 129 11.55 -6.73 16.33
C PRO A 129 10.59 -5.55 16.15
N ILE A 130 9.36 -5.70 16.67
CA ILE A 130 8.36 -4.62 16.72
C ILE A 130 8.61 -3.68 17.91
N ILE A 131 9.01 -4.24 19.05
CA ILE A 131 9.37 -3.46 20.25
C ILE A 131 10.84 -3.05 20.12
N THR A 132 11.10 -1.75 20.15
CA THR A 132 12.43 -1.17 19.94
C THR A 132 12.80 -0.23 21.09
N SER A 133 14.10 0.00 21.27
CA SER A 133 14.60 1.04 22.17
C SER A 133 14.79 2.37 21.45
N SER A 134 14.89 2.36 20.11
CA SER A 134 15.15 3.55 19.30
C SER A 134 13.93 3.89 18.45
N ASP A 135 13.67 5.17 18.26
CA ASP A 135 12.67 5.70 17.33
C ASP A 135 13.12 5.69 15.85
N CYS A 136 14.29 5.08 15.54
CA CYS A 136 14.88 4.88 14.21
C CYS A 136 15.26 6.16 13.44
N GLU A 137 14.43 7.20 13.49
CA GLU A 137 14.51 8.41 12.67
C GLU A 137 14.69 9.69 13.50
N GLY A 138 14.60 9.63 14.84
CA GLY A 138 14.77 10.82 15.70
C GLY A 138 13.59 11.80 15.67
N ALA A 139 12.46 11.43 15.05
CA ALA A 139 11.32 12.31 14.82
C ALA A 139 10.28 12.32 15.97
N GLY A 140 10.52 11.59 17.07
CA GLY A 140 9.85 11.83 18.35
C GLY A 140 8.38 11.42 18.50
N GLU A 141 7.70 10.94 17.46
CA GLU A 141 6.28 10.55 17.51
C GLU A 141 6.08 9.02 17.45
N ALA A 142 6.69 8.30 18.40
CA ALA A 142 6.54 6.85 18.56
C ALA A 142 5.62 6.48 19.74
N PHE A 143 4.85 5.40 19.59
CA PHE A 143 4.05 4.86 20.70
C PHE A 143 4.95 4.23 21.76
N SER A 144 4.75 4.61 23.03
CA SER A 144 5.45 3.99 24.17
C SER A 144 4.80 2.67 24.60
N VAL A 145 5.61 1.68 24.93
CA VAL A 145 5.19 0.36 25.44
C VAL A 145 5.57 0.25 26.92
N LYS A 146 4.58 0.07 27.80
CA LYS A 146 4.78 -0.10 29.25
C LYS A 146 4.00 -1.30 29.77
N ALA A 147 4.62 -2.09 30.65
CA ALA A 147 3.92 -3.15 31.36
C ALA A 147 3.14 -2.55 32.54
N SER A 148 2.01 -3.15 32.91
CA SER A 148 1.16 -2.65 33.99
C SER A 148 1.74 -2.86 35.40
N SER A 149 2.58 -3.88 35.57
CA SER A 149 3.10 -4.33 36.88
C SER A 149 4.57 -3.99 37.13
N ALA A 150 5.25 -3.36 36.17
CA ALA A 150 6.64 -2.96 36.28
C ALA A 150 6.87 -1.67 35.51
N ASP A 151 7.45 -0.67 36.18
CA ASP A 151 7.72 0.64 35.57
C ASP A 151 8.56 0.51 34.29
N GLU A 152 9.49 -0.47 34.24
CA GLU A 152 10.35 -0.75 33.09
C GLU A 152 10.57 -2.26 32.88
N PHE A 153 9.62 -2.95 32.22
CA PHE A 153 9.74 -4.39 31.90
C PHE A 153 11.05 -4.74 31.16
N PHE A 154 11.52 -3.82 30.31
CA PHE A 154 12.77 -3.97 29.55
C PHE A 154 13.88 -3.04 30.05
N ARG A 155 13.89 -2.70 31.35
CA ARG A 155 14.90 -1.87 32.05
C ARG A 155 15.02 -0.41 31.63
N ASP A 156 14.63 -0.08 30.41
CA ASP A 156 14.55 1.30 29.89
C ASP A 156 13.26 1.43 29.07
N PRO A 157 12.78 2.66 28.79
CA PRO A 157 11.64 2.88 27.91
C PRO A 157 11.74 2.13 26.59
N LYS A 158 10.60 1.65 26.10
CA LYS A 158 10.49 0.95 24.82
C LYS A 158 9.34 1.51 24.01
N TYR A 159 9.46 1.38 22.70
CA TYR A 159 8.56 1.96 21.74
C TYR A 159 8.11 0.91 20.73
N LEU A 160 6.98 1.16 20.08
CA LEU A 160 6.62 0.45 18.85
C LEU A 160 7.41 1.05 17.69
N THR A 161 7.96 0.19 16.84
CA THR A 161 8.85 0.62 15.78
C THR A 161 8.14 1.44 14.70
N VAL A 162 8.81 2.49 14.24
CA VAL A 162 8.37 3.28 13.06
C VAL A 162 8.86 2.68 11.75
N SER A 163 9.94 1.88 11.81
CA SER A 163 10.61 1.25 10.66
C SER A 163 11.54 0.12 11.14
N SER A 164 11.70 -0.93 10.33
CA SER A 164 12.63 -2.02 10.62
C SER A 164 14.03 -1.79 10.05
N GLN A 165 14.26 -0.66 9.37
CA GLN A 165 15.43 -0.42 8.52
C GLN A 165 16.76 -0.71 9.21
N LEU A 166 17.01 -0.17 10.41
CA LEU A 166 18.29 -0.37 11.10
C LEU A 166 18.60 -1.85 11.34
N HIS A 167 17.57 -2.64 11.64
CA HIS A 167 17.72 -4.09 11.85
C HIS A 167 17.90 -4.84 10.53
N LEU A 168 17.25 -4.38 9.45
CA LEU A 168 17.46 -4.95 8.12
C LEU A 168 18.89 -4.74 7.63
N GLU A 169 19.52 -3.61 7.93
CA GLU A 169 20.94 -3.38 7.60
C GLU A 169 21.86 -4.39 8.29
N ALA A 170 21.61 -4.72 9.56
CA ALA A 170 22.37 -5.76 10.26
C ALA A 170 22.17 -7.15 9.61
N LEU A 171 20.92 -7.47 9.24
CA LEU A 171 20.60 -8.75 8.62
C LEU A 171 21.14 -8.85 7.19
N ALA A 172 21.12 -7.77 6.42
CA ALA A 172 21.66 -7.67 5.07
C ALA A 172 23.17 -7.96 5.04
N GLN A 173 23.92 -7.50 6.04
CA GLN A 173 25.35 -7.80 6.12
C GLN A 173 25.66 -9.29 6.35
N ALA A 174 24.72 -10.06 6.92
CA ALA A 174 24.87 -11.49 7.14
C ALA A 174 24.28 -12.35 6.01
N LEU A 175 23.15 -11.91 5.43
CA LEU A 175 22.33 -12.70 4.51
C LEU A 175 22.35 -12.18 3.07
N GLY A 176 23.00 -11.05 2.83
CA GLY A 176 22.99 -10.35 1.53
C GLY A 176 21.74 -9.49 1.38
N ASN A 177 20.76 -9.97 0.63
CA ASN A 177 19.54 -9.23 0.33
C ASN A 177 18.41 -9.69 1.25
N VAL A 178 17.78 -8.77 1.97
CA VAL A 178 16.72 -9.08 2.94
C VAL A 178 15.50 -8.19 2.74
N TRP A 179 14.34 -8.71 3.10
CA TRP A 179 13.10 -7.93 3.10
C TRP A 179 12.19 -8.32 4.27
N THR A 180 11.24 -7.44 4.59
CA THR A 180 10.18 -7.68 5.56
C THR A 180 8.89 -7.00 5.11
N LEU A 181 7.75 -7.57 5.51
CA LEU A 181 6.45 -6.93 5.47
C LEU A 181 5.92 -6.94 6.90
N SER A 182 6.11 -5.84 7.61
CA SER A 182 5.92 -5.75 9.06
C SER A 182 4.94 -4.64 9.42
N PRO A 183 4.14 -4.78 10.49
CA PRO A 183 3.46 -3.63 11.06
C PRO A 183 4.48 -2.60 11.56
N THR A 184 4.18 -1.34 11.29
CA THR A 184 4.90 -0.15 11.73
C THR A 184 3.90 0.86 12.28
N PHE A 185 4.36 1.69 13.20
CA PHE A 185 3.49 2.53 14.01
C PHE A 185 3.93 3.99 13.96
N ARG A 186 2.98 4.92 13.86
CA ARG A 186 3.24 6.36 13.94
C ARG A 186 2.23 7.00 14.88
N ALA A 187 2.71 7.72 15.89
CA ALA A 187 1.88 8.38 16.89
C ALA A 187 1.48 9.81 16.50
N GLU A 188 1.63 10.16 15.23
CA GLU A 188 1.19 11.45 14.67
C GLU A 188 -0.29 11.70 14.92
N GLN A 189 -0.63 12.90 15.38
CA GLN A 189 -2.01 13.36 15.57
C GLN A 189 -2.68 13.74 14.24
N SER A 190 -2.59 12.85 13.25
CA SER A 190 -3.04 13.10 11.88
C SER A 190 -4.33 12.33 11.58
N ASP A 191 -5.42 13.06 11.31
CA ASP A 191 -6.71 12.51 10.92
C ASP A 191 -7.02 12.84 9.45
N THR A 192 -6.26 12.23 8.53
CA THR A 192 -6.49 12.36 7.07
C THR A 192 -6.84 11.02 6.44
N SER A 193 -7.37 11.04 5.21
CA SER A 193 -7.66 9.83 4.42
C SER A 193 -6.42 9.02 4.04
N ARG A 194 -5.21 9.50 4.34
CA ARG A 194 -3.93 8.90 3.92
C ARG A 194 -3.07 8.40 5.08
N HIS A 195 -3.53 8.59 6.32
CA HIS A 195 -2.78 8.24 7.52
C HIS A 195 -3.48 7.15 8.33
N LEU A 196 -2.65 6.24 8.82
CA LEU A 196 -2.97 5.24 9.82
C LEU A 196 -1.89 5.34 10.91
N SER A 197 -2.27 5.02 12.14
CA SER A 197 -1.33 4.91 13.27
C SER A 197 -0.68 3.53 13.35
N GLU A 198 -1.32 2.52 12.78
CA GLU A 198 -0.79 1.16 12.59
C GLU A 198 -1.02 0.78 11.11
N PHE A 199 0.06 0.47 10.41
CA PHE A 199 0.04 0.11 9.00
C PHE A 199 1.16 -0.87 8.69
N TYR A 200 1.07 -1.56 7.56
CA TYR A 200 2.12 -2.44 7.08
C TYR A 200 3.11 -1.68 6.20
N MET A 201 4.39 -1.78 6.56
CA MET A 201 5.48 -1.31 5.74
C MET A 201 6.17 -2.49 5.08
N LEU A 202 6.39 -2.38 3.78
CA LEU A 202 7.27 -3.25 3.03
C LEU A 202 8.66 -2.61 3.01
N GLU A 203 9.66 -3.29 3.55
CA GLU A 203 11.02 -2.77 3.61
C GLU A 203 11.99 -3.79 3.04
N ALA A 204 12.92 -3.33 2.21
CA ALA A 204 13.95 -4.18 1.59
C ALA A 204 15.31 -3.50 1.71
N GLU A 205 16.34 -4.30 2.01
CA GLU A 205 17.72 -3.86 2.16
C GLU A 205 18.63 -4.78 1.35
N MET A 206 19.54 -4.19 0.59
CA MET A 206 20.45 -4.86 -0.33
C MET A 206 21.89 -4.56 0.08
N SER A 207 22.72 -5.61 0.16
CA SER A 207 24.16 -5.48 0.40
C SER A 207 24.95 -5.45 -0.92
N PHE A 208 26.12 -4.81 -0.93
CA PHE A 208 27.00 -4.66 -2.11
C PHE A 208 26.37 -3.86 -3.26
N VAL A 209 25.60 -2.83 -2.93
CA VAL A 209 24.96 -1.93 -3.90
C VAL A 209 25.91 -0.80 -4.29
N GLY A 210 26.15 -0.60 -5.59
CA GLY A 210 27.06 0.43 -6.08
C GLY A 210 26.52 1.84 -5.93
N ASP A 211 25.24 2.03 -6.27
CA ASP A 211 24.60 3.34 -6.32
C ASP A 211 23.07 3.28 -6.17
N MET A 212 22.43 4.45 -6.20
CA MET A 212 20.97 4.58 -6.08
C MET A 212 20.20 3.96 -7.26
N GLU A 213 20.81 3.87 -8.43
CA GLU A 213 20.16 3.39 -9.64
C GLU A 213 19.71 1.94 -9.46
N GLU A 214 20.52 1.11 -8.80
CA GLU A 214 20.18 -0.27 -8.46
C GLU A 214 18.95 -0.38 -7.54
N VAL A 215 18.87 0.45 -6.48
CA VAL A 215 17.74 0.46 -5.54
C VAL A 215 16.46 0.91 -6.25
N MET A 216 16.51 2.02 -7.01
CA MET A 216 15.36 2.50 -7.80
C MET A 216 14.92 1.47 -8.85
N ASN A 217 15.87 0.78 -9.49
CA ASN A 217 15.57 -0.28 -10.45
C ASN A 217 14.87 -1.47 -9.77
N LEU A 218 15.28 -1.87 -8.57
CA LEU A 218 14.58 -2.92 -7.82
C LEU A 218 13.16 -2.50 -7.47
N THR A 219 12.97 -1.29 -6.94
CA THR A 219 11.65 -0.74 -6.59
C THR A 219 10.71 -0.75 -7.80
N GLN A 220 11.18 -0.29 -8.97
CA GLN A 220 10.41 -0.32 -10.21
C GLN A 220 10.09 -1.77 -10.64
N ARG A 221 11.08 -2.67 -10.68
CA ARG A 221 10.85 -4.08 -11.07
C ARG A 221 9.83 -4.77 -10.16
N MET A 222 9.91 -4.51 -8.86
CA MET A 222 8.98 -5.03 -7.86
C MET A 222 7.54 -4.60 -8.17
N LEU A 223 7.32 -3.29 -8.32
CA LEU A 223 6.00 -2.74 -8.58
C LEU A 223 5.43 -3.18 -9.92
N ASN A 224 6.26 -3.24 -10.97
CA ASN A 224 5.87 -3.78 -12.28
C ASN A 224 5.45 -5.26 -12.18
N SER A 225 6.25 -6.08 -11.48
CA SER A 225 5.97 -7.51 -11.30
C SER A 225 4.69 -7.72 -10.49
N MET A 226 4.48 -6.92 -9.44
CA MET A 226 3.26 -6.96 -8.64
C MET A 226 2.04 -6.60 -9.49
N ALA A 227 2.08 -5.48 -10.21
CA ALA A 227 0.97 -5.05 -11.06
C ALA A 227 0.67 -6.12 -12.14
N SER A 228 1.70 -6.65 -12.78
CA SER A 228 1.54 -7.69 -13.80
C SER A 228 0.89 -8.95 -13.22
N GLY A 229 1.36 -9.41 -12.06
CA GLY A 229 0.81 -10.59 -11.39
C GLY A 229 -0.61 -10.39 -10.87
N LEU A 230 -0.86 -9.25 -10.20
CA LEU A 230 -2.17 -8.91 -9.62
C LEU A 230 -3.27 -8.84 -10.67
N LYS A 231 -2.99 -8.25 -11.84
CA LYS A 231 -3.99 -8.11 -12.92
C LYS A 231 -4.54 -9.46 -13.39
N GLU A 232 -3.76 -10.53 -13.22
CA GLU A 232 -4.17 -11.88 -13.58
C GLU A 232 -4.99 -12.61 -12.51
N LEU A 233 -5.06 -12.08 -11.29
CA LEU A 233 -5.71 -12.72 -10.16
C LEU A 233 -7.18 -12.32 -10.02
N ASN A 234 -7.93 -13.20 -9.35
CA ASN A 234 -9.39 -13.11 -9.28
C ASN A 234 -9.87 -11.83 -8.59
N ALA A 235 -9.18 -11.34 -7.55
CA ALA A 235 -9.61 -10.14 -6.85
C ALA A 235 -9.49 -8.88 -7.71
N ALA A 236 -8.42 -8.74 -8.49
CA ALA A 236 -8.24 -7.62 -9.41
C ALA A 236 -9.27 -7.66 -10.55
N LYS A 237 -9.45 -8.85 -11.17
CA LYS A 237 -10.46 -9.07 -12.21
C LYS A 237 -11.87 -8.78 -11.70
N GLU A 238 -12.19 -9.15 -10.47
CA GLU A 238 -13.48 -8.85 -9.85
C GLU A 238 -13.67 -7.36 -9.58
N LEU A 239 -12.64 -6.65 -9.10
CA LEU A 239 -12.69 -5.21 -8.88
C LEU A 239 -12.98 -4.45 -10.19
N GLU A 240 -12.32 -4.83 -11.28
CA GLU A 240 -12.53 -4.26 -12.62
C GLU A 240 -13.93 -4.58 -13.15
N GLN A 241 -14.34 -5.83 -13.04
CA GLN A 241 -15.61 -6.29 -13.59
C GLN A 241 -16.83 -5.73 -12.85
N ASN A 242 -16.89 -5.87 -11.52
CA ASN A 242 -18.07 -5.45 -10.75
C ASN A 242 -18.33 -3.95 -10.87
N ARG A 243 -17.28 -3.16 -11.14
CA ARG A 243 -17.39 -1.74 -11.45
C ARG A 243 -18.22 -1.47 -12.71
N VAL A 244 -18.11 -2.33 -13.72
CA VAL A 244 -18.76 -2.17 -15.02
C VAL A 244 -20.13 -2.83 -15.05
N ASP A 245 -20.26 -4.03 -14.49
CA ASP A 245 -21.39 -4.92 -14.78
C ASP A 245 -22.17 -5.42 -13.57
N SER A 246 -21.92 -4.86 -12.37
CA SER A 246 -22.73 -5.19 -11.20
C SER A 246 -24.22 -4.97 -11.52
N LYS A 247 -25.07 -5.95 -11.20
CA LYS A 247 -26.52 -5.86 -11.39
C LYS A 247 -27.20 -5.15 -10.21
N GLU A 248 -26.52 -5.04 -9.07
CA GLU A 248 -27.06 -4.46 -7.84
C GLU A 248 -26.80 -2.94 -7.78
N PRO A 249 -27.84 -2.09 -7.72
CA PRO A 249 -27.67 -0.64 -7.69
C PRO A 249 -26.83 -0.15 -6.50
N SER A 250 -26.96 -0.79 -5.34
CA SER A 250 -26.20 -0.46 -4.12
C SER A 250 -24.70 -0.74 -4.28
N GLU A 251 -24.36 -1.81 -5.00
CA GLU A 251 -22.98 -2.19 -5.29
C GLU A 251 -22.36 -1.22 -6.32
N ARG A 252 -23.08 -0.85 -7.39
CA ARG A 252 -22.62 0.18 -8.34
C ARG A 252 -22.25 1.49 -7.65
N LEU A 253 -23.09 1.94 -6.71
CA LEU A 253 -22.81 3.15 -5.94
C LEU A 253 -21.54 3.00 -5.08
N ALA A 254 -21.31 1.83 -4.48
CA ALA A 254 -20.07 1.58 -3.74
C ALA A 254 -18.82 1.61 -4.64
N PHE A 255 -18.90 1.15 -5.89
CA PHE A 255 -17.78 1.26 -6.85
C PHE A 255 -17.61 2.68 -7.41
N ASN A 256 -18.65 3.52 -7.38
CA ASN A 256 -18.55 4.94 -7.75
C ASN A 256 -17.80 5.77 -6.70
N ASP A 257 -17.67 5.29 -5.47
CA ASP A 257 -16.85 5.93 -4.42
C ASP A 257 -15.33 5.76 -4.69
N LEU A 258 -14.95 4.87 -5.61
CA LEU A 258 -13.56 4.68 -6.03
C LEU A 258 -13.16 5.73 -7.07
N VAL A 259 -11.84 5.98 -7.19
CA VAL A 259 -11.24 6.78 -8.27
C VAL A 259 -11.75 6.30 -9.62
N ASP A 260 -12.19 7.22 -10.48
CA ASP A 260 -12.73 6.97 -11.82
C ASP A 260 -12.01 5.86 -12.61
N GLN A 261 -12.75 5.10 -13.42
CA GLN A 261 -12.22 3.93 -14.13
C GLN A 261 -11.12 4.29 -15.12
N GLU A 262 -11.30 5.34 -15.92
CA GLU A 262 -10.30 5.77 -16.88
C GLU A 262 -9.01 6.20 -16.16
N GLN A 263 -9.15 6.92 -15.05
CA GLN A 263 -8.02 7.29 -14.21
C GLN A 263 -7.31 6.07 -13.61
N LEU A 264 -8.05 5.08 -13.12
CA LEU A 264 -7.48 3.84 -12.59
C LEU A 264 -6.72 3.08 -13.69
N ASP A 265 -7.29 2.97 -14.88
CA ASP A 265 -6.67 2.31 -16.03
C ASP A 265 -5.37 3.01 -16.47
N ARG A 266 -5.33 4.35 -16.42
CA ARG A 266 -4.09 5.13 -16.63
C ARG A 266 -3.02 4.79 -15.61
N ARG A 267 -3.38 4.62 -14.33
CA ARG A 267 -2.44 4.24 -13.25
C ARG A 267 -1.89 2.83 -13.48
N TRP A 268 -2.75 1.87 -13.82
CA TRP A 268 -2.33 0.50 -14.13
C TRP A 268 -1.42 0.44 -15.36
N ARG A 269 -1.78 1.13 -16.45
CA ARG A 269 -0.90 1.23 -17.65
C ARG A 269 0.47 1.80 -17.29
N GLY A 270 0.51 2.84 -16.46
CA GLY A 270 1.76 3.46 -16.04
C GLY A 270 2.61 2.55 -15.15
N MET A 271 1.99 1.82 -14.22
CA MET A 271 2.69 0.84 -13.38
C MET A 271 3.22 -0.37 -14.19
N LEU A 272 2.56 -0.72 -15.29
CA LEU A 272 2.96 -1.85 -16.14
C LEU A 272 4.07 -1.49 -17.16
N THR A 273 4.43 -0.21 -17.28
CA THR A 273 5.44 0.21 -18.25
C THR A 273 6.81 -0.36 -17.92
N THR A 274 7.49 -0.95 -18.91
CA THR A 274 8.88 -1.41 -18.77
C THR A 274 9.89 -0.30 -19.04
N LYS A 275 9.44 0.88 -19.51
CA LYS A 275 10.30 2.04 -19.69
C LYS A 275 10.83 2.50 -18.33
N LYS A 276 12.06 3.00 -18.31
CA LYS A 276 12.64 3.61 -17.10
C LYS A 276 11.75 4.78 -16.66
N TRP A 277 11.29 4.74 -15.41
CA TRP A 277 10.49 5.83 -14.85
C TRP A 277 11.32 7.11 -14.73
N PRO A 278 10.71 8.30 -14.91
CA PRO A 278 11.40 9.57 -14.77
C PRO A 278 12.13 9.68 -13.42
N ARG A 279 13.35 10.21 -13.45
CA ARG A 279 14.18 10.44 -12.26
C ARG A 279 14.72 11.84 -12.35
N ILE A 280 14.32 12.69 -11.41
CA ILE A 280 14.81 14.05 -11.31
C ILE A 280 15.36 14.29 -9.91
N THR A 281 16.23 15.28 -9.76
CA THR A 281 16.70 15.72 -8.45
C THR A 281 15.67 16.63 -7.80
N TYR A 282 15.73 16.74 -6.47
CA TYR A 282 14.95 17.69 -5.69
C TYR A 282 15.15 19.13 -6.18
N SER A 283 16.37 19.50 -6.56
CA SER A 283 16.66 20.83 -7.09
C SER A 283 15.97 21.07 -8.43
N GLU A 284 15.98 20.10 -9.34
CA GLU A 284 15.22 20.18 -10.60
C GLU A 284 13.71 20.25 -10.34
N ALA A 285 13.21 19.50 -9.35
CA ALA A 285 11.81 19.54 -8.95
C ALA A 285 11.40 20.95 -8.48
N LEU A 286 12.25 21.63 -7.70
CA LEU A 286 12.01 23.01 -7.30
C LEU A 286 12.00 23.99 -8.47
N GLU A 287 12.89 23.83 -9.45
CA GLU A 287 12.89 24.68 -10.64
C GLU A 287 11.60 24.49 -11.48
N ILE A 288 11.00 23.30 -11.47
CA ILE A 288 9.69 23.04 -12.10
C ILE A 288 8.55 23.70 -11.32
N LEU A 289 8.60 23.72 -9.99
CA LEU A 289 7.55 24.28 -9.14
C LEU A 289 7.61 25.81 -9.05
N LYS A 290 8.79 26.40 -9.15
CA LYS A 290 9.03 27.84 -8.94
C LYS A 290 8.17 28.77 -9.81
N PRO A 291 7.95 28.53 -11.12
CA PRO A 291 7.10 29.40 -11.95
C PRO A 291 5.63 29.44 -11.52
N ILE A 292 5.17 28.45 -10.77
CA ILE A 292 3.79 28.33 -10.31
C ILE A 292 3.69 28.35 -8.77
N ALA A 293 4.74 28.79 -8.08
CA ALA A 293 4.83 28.78 -6.62
C ALA A 293 3.67 29.51 -5.92
N GLU A 294 3.09 30.54 -6.56
CA GLU A 294 1.95 31.29 -6.02
C GLU A 294 0.61 30.54 -6.09
N GLN A 295 0.55 29.37 -6.74
CA GLN A 295 -0.65 28.52 -6.78
C GLN A 295 -0.74 27.58 -5.57
N PHE A 296 0.35 27.41 -4.82
CA PHE A 296 0.44 26.50 -3.69
C PHE A 296 0.21 27.23 -2.37
N GLU A 297 -0.39 26.54 -1.41
CA GLU A 297 -0.55 27.04 -0.04
C GLU A 297 0.82 27.20 0.64
N HIS A 298 1.71 26.22 0.43
CA HIS A 298 3.07 26.21 0.96
C HIS A 298 4.06 26.54 -0.15
N LYS A 299 4.83 27.62 -0.01
CA LYS A 299 5.79 27.98 -1.06
C LYS A 299 6.95 26.97 -1.14
N PRO A 300 7.25 26.38 -2.32
CA PRO A 300 8.36 25.46 -2.49
C PRO A 300 9.68 26.22 -2.31
N THR A 301 10.44 25.84 -1.27
CA THR A 301 11.69 26.51 -0.88
C THR A 301 12.80 25.48 -0.71
N TRP A 302 14.00 25.78 -1.22
CA TRP A 302 15.16 24.89 -1.07
C TRP A 302 15.51 24.72 0.40
N GLY A 303 15.73 23.47 0.83
CA GLY A 303 15.99 23.12 2.22
C GLY A 303 14.73 22.77 3.01
N SER A 304 13.54 22.89 2.42
CA SER A 304 12.28 22.44 3.01
C SER A 304 11.76 21.17 2.33
N GLY A 305 11.04 20.34 3.07
CA GLY A 305 10.35 19.18 2.50
C GLY A 305 9.32 19.58 1.45
N LEU A 306 9.15 18.74 0.42
CA LEU A 306 8.03 18.88 -0.50
C LEU A 306 6.73 18.60 0.25
N GLN A 307 5.72 19.45 0.04
CA GLN A 307 4.39 19.24 0.59
C GLN A 307 3.57 18.41 -0.37
N SER A 308 2.47 17.86 0.14
CA SER A 308 1.61 16.96 -0.65
C SER A 308 1.09 17.59 -1.95
N GLU A 309 0.87 18.90 -2.00
CA GLU A 309 0.45 19.60 -3.23
C GLU A 309 1.57 19.63 -4.29
N HIS A 310 2.81 19.81 -3.85
CA HIS A 310 4.00 19.77 -4.71
C HIS A 310 4.20 18.38 -5.30
N GLU A 311 4.11 17.35 -4.45
CA GLU A 311 4.31 15.96 -4.87
C GLU A 311 3.30 15.52 -5.92
N LYS A 312 2.01 15.83 -5.69
CA LYS A 312 0.94 15.49 -6.64
C LYS A 312 1.13 16.22 -7.97
N TYR A 313 1.45 17.52 -7.92
CA TYR A 313 1.71 18.29 -9.12
C TYR A 313 2.89 17.72 -9.92
N LEU A 314 4.01 17.42 -9.27
CA LEU A 314 5.18 16.85 -9.93
C LEU A 314 4.87 15.48 -10.55
N ALA A 315 4.20 14.60 -9.79
CA ALA A 315 3.82 13.28 -10.26
C ALA A 315 2.92 13.35 -11.50
N GLU A 316 1.94 14.27 -11.54
CA GLU A 316 1.07 14.46 -12.70
C GLU A 316 1.82 15.10 -13.88
N LYS A 317 2.59 16.17 -13.61
CA LYS A 317 3.27 16.95 -14.65
C LYS A 317 4.36 16.16 -15.38
N ILE A 318 5.10 15.33 -14.64
CA ILE A 318 6.27 14.61 -15.14
C ILE A 318 5.91 13.15 -15.48
N GLY A 319 5.00 12.56 -14.72
CA GLY A 319 4.61 11.16 -14.89
C GLY A 319 3.64 10.91 -16.04
N TYR A 320 3.10 11.94 -16.71
CA TYR A 320 2.19 11.73 -17.82
C TYR A 320 2.95 11.30 -19.10
N ASP A 321 2.73 10.07 -19.56
CA ASP A 321 3.22 9.55 -20.84
C ASP A 321 2.10 9.66 -21.89
N GLU A 322 2.16 10.72 -22.71
CA GLU A 322 1.21 11.00 -23.79
C GLU A 322 1.08 9.84 -24.79
N ALA A 323 2.17 9.13 -25.07
CA ALA A 323 2.18 8.08 -26.09
C ALA A 323 1.38 6.85 -25.67
N THR A 324 1.22 6.62 -24.37
CA THR A 324 0.47 5.49 -23.82
C THR A 324 -0.78 5.92 -23.07
N ASP A 325 -1.04 7.23 -23.01
CA ASP A 325 -2.07 7.85 -22.18
C ASP A 325 -2.03 7.25 -20.77
N ALA A 326 -0.88 7.35 -20.11
CA ALA A 326 -0.62 6.69 -18.84
C ALA A 326 0.07 7.60 -17.84
N TYR A 327 -0.11 7.28 -16.56
CA TYR A 327 0.53 7.96 -15.45
C TYR A 327 1.59 7.06 -14.83
N VAL A 328 2.85 7.28 -15.20
CA VAL A 328 4.00 6.53 -14.66
C VAL A 328 4.46 7.15 -13.33
N PRO A 329 4.87 6.33 -12.34
CA PRO A 329 5.53 6.84 -11.15
C PRO A 329 6.81 7.62 -11.49
N ILE A 330 7.21 8.53 -10.61
CA ILE A 330 8.45 9.32 -10.78
C ILE A 330 9.32 9.25 -9.52
N PHE A 331 10.63 9.28 -9.69
CA PHE A 331 11.58 9.38 -8.59
C PHE A 331 12.06 10.83 -8.44
N ILE A 332 11.90 11.39 -7.24
CA ILE A 332 12.59 12.61 -6.83
C ILE A 332 13.79 12.19 -6.00
N THR A 333 14.98 12.63 -6.37
CA THR A 333 16.25 12.15 -5.80
C THR A 333 17.05 13.30 -5.19
N GLN A 334 18.10 12.99 -4.42
CA GLN A 334 19.06 13.99 -3.95
C GLN A 334 18.44 15.11 -3.11
N TYR A 335 17.67 14.75 -2.08
CA TYR A 335 17.12 15.73 -1.15
C TYR A 335 18.22 16.40 -0.30
N PRO A 336 17.97 17.62 0.21
CA PRO A 336 18.89 18.29 1.12
C PRO A 336 19.18 17.41 2.34
N ARG A 337 20.46 17.32 2.72
CA ARG A 337 20.92 16.46 3.82
C ARG A 337 20.22 16.78 5.13
N ASP A 338 20.03 18.06 5.42
CA ASP A 338 19.59 18.53 6.73
C ASP A 338 18.09 18.26 7.01
N ILE A 339 17.33 17.77 6.03
CA ILE A 339 15.93 17.34 6.19
C ILE A 339 15.74 15.83 6.00
N LYS A 340 16.83 15.06 5.96
CA LYS A 340 16.81 13.61 5.78
C LYS A 340 17.57 12.93 6.92
N ALA A 341 17.34 11.64 7.08
CA ALA A 341 17.86 10.89 8.23
C ALA A 341 19.38 10.73 8.23
N PHE A 342 19.97 10.63 9.42
CA PHE A 342 21.44 10.58 9.63
C PHE A 342 22.14 9.43 8.90
N TYR A 343 21.44 8.33 8.66
CA TYR A 343 21.99 7.13 8.02
C TYR A 343 22.11 7.26 6.50
N MET A 344 21.56 8.32 5.88
CA MET A 344 21.61 8.47 4.43
C MET A 344 23.00 8.90 3.97
N ARG A 345 23.53 8.21 2.94
CA ARG A 345 24.84 8.52 2.36
C ARG A 345 24.81 9.90 1.70
N GLN A 346 25.82 10.73 1.96
CA GLN A 346 25.95 12.02 1.24
C GLN A 346 26.22 11.79 -0.25
N SER A 347 25.54 12.55 -1.11
CA SER A 347 25.74 12.49 -2.55
C SER A 347 27.15 12.91 -2.97
N SER A 348 27.64 12.30 -4.05
CA SER A 348 28.95 12.64 -4.64
C SER A 348 28.99 14.05 -5.23
N SER A 349 27.84 14.57 -5.65
CA SER A 349 27.66 15.92 -6.17
C SER A 349 26.45 16.56 -5.51
N SER A 350 26.58 17.82 -5.13
CA SER A 350 25.50 18.61 -4.55
C SER A 350 25.39 19.97 -5.27
N PRO A 351 24.18 20.56 -5.34
CA PRO A 351 24.00 21.90 -5.91
C PRO A 351 24.70 22.96 -5.05
N ALA A 352 24.90 24.15 -5.61
CA ALA A 352 25.48 25.28 -4.89
C ALA A 352 24.66 25.71 -3.66
N SER A 353 23.35 25.40 -3.65
CA SER A 353 22.43 25.73 -2.56
C SER A 353 22.70 24.96 -1.26
N GLY A 354 23.36 23.80 -1.32
CA GLY A 354 23.76 23.03 -0.14
C GLY A 354 23.89 21.54 -0.39
N LEU A 355 24.30 20.80 0.66
CA LEU A 355 24.60 19.37 0.60
C LEU A 355 23.33 18.52 0.43
N THR A 356 23.45 17.44 -0.33
CA THR A 356 22.38 16.48 -0.62
C THR A 356 22.78 15.06 -0.23
N VAL A 357 21.78 14.19 -0.09
CA VAL A 357 21.98 12.76 0.19
C VAL A 357 21.50 11.90 -0.96
N ASP A 358 22.17 10.76 -1.15
CA ASP A 358 21.73 9.71 -2.06
C ASP A 358 20.49 9.06 -1.46
N CYS A 359 19.33 9.64 -1.78
CA CYS A 359 18.01 9.14 -1.47
C CYS A 359 17.04 9.35 -2.64
N PHE A 360 15.87 8.74 -2.54
CA PHE A 360 14.72 9.05 -3.38
C PHE A 360 13.42 9.01 -2.58
N ASP A 361 12.44 9.77 -3.07
CA ASP A 361 11.03 9.56 -2.80
C ASP A 361 10.36 9.17 -4.14
N LEU A 362 9.59 8.09 -4.15
CA LEU A 362 8.82 7.61 -5.29
C LEU A 362 7.42 8.19 -5.20
N LEU A 363 7.09 9.08 -6.13
CA LEU A 363 5.81 9.76 -6.20
C LEU A 363 4.91 9.10 -7.21
N VAL A 364 3.63 8.97 -6.86
CA VAL A 364 2.58 8.54 -7.77
C VAL A 364 1.45 9.58 -7.84
N PRO A 365 0.81 9.78 -9.01
CA PRO A 365 -0.22 10.80 -9.18
C PRO A 365 -1.37 10.67 -8.17
N HIS A 366 -1.95 11.81 -7.79
CA HIS A 366 -3.04 11.97 -6.80
C HIS A 366 -2.71 11.58 -5.35
N LEU A 367 -1.83 10.60 -5.11
CA LEU A 367 -1.45 10.15 -3.77
C LEU A 367 -0.29 10.96 -3.19
N GLY A 368 0.75 11.20 -4.00
CA GLY A 368 2.04 11.74 -3.57
C GLY A 368 3.05 10.62 -3.29
N GLU A 369 3.80 10.73 -2.20
CA GLU A 369 4.81 9.74 -1.80
C GLU A 369 4.21 8.33 -1.53
N LEU A 370 4.75 7.34 -2.24
CA LEU A 370 4.43 5.92 -2.09
C LEU A 370 5.55 5.12 -1.39
N ALA A 371 6.81 5.47 -1.66
CA ALA A 371 7.98 4.82 -1.09
C ALA A 371 9.13 5.81 -0.95
N GLY A 372 9.97 5.60 0.07
CA GLY A 372 11.22 6.33 0.28
C GLY A 372 12.39 5.35 0.35
N GLY A 373 13.55 5.74 -0.16
CA GLY A 373 14.74 4.89 -0.13
C GLY A 373 16.03 5.67 -0.10
N SER A 374 17.11 5.02 0.34
CA SER A 374 18.43 5.65 0.36
C SER A 374 19.56 4.64 0.20
N MET A 375 20.71 5.14 -0.26
CA MET A 375 21.98 4.51 0.04
C MET A 375 22.29 4.78 1.51
N ARG A 376 22.91 3.81 2.18
CA ARG A 376 23.28 3.95 3.59
C ARG A 376 24.71 4.42 3.72
N GLU A 377 24.97 5.26 4.71
CA GLU A 377 26.33 5.68 5.03
C GLU A 377 27.06 4.51 5.72
N HIS A 378 27.89 3.82 4.92
CA HIS A 378 28.64 2.65 5.34
C HIS A 378 30.02 3.01 5.90
N ARG A 379 30.46 4.27 5.75
CA ARG A 379 31.75 4.74 6.26
C ARG A 379 31.55 5.35 7.64
N LEU A 380 32.18 4.73 8.65
CA LEU A 380 31.98 5.10 10.05
C LEU A 380 32.23 6.60 10.33
N PRO A 381 33.33 7.25 9.89
CA PRO A 381 33.57 8.66 10.22
C PRO A 381 32.47 9.59 9.69
N GLN A 382 31.98 9.33 8.48
CA GLN A 382 30.91 10.11 7.84
C GLN A 382 29.56 9.88 8.52
N LEU A 383 29.26 8.63 8.92
CA LEU A 383 28.04 8.34 9.68
C LEU A 383 28.04 9.07 11.03
N GLU A 384 29.16 9.06 11.74
CA GLU A 384 29.30 9.81 13.00
C GLU A 384 29.20 11.33 12.78
N GLU A 385 29.71 11.86 11.66
CA GLU A 385 29.56 13.26 11.27
C GLU A 385 28.08 13.62 11.04
N ASN A 386 27.35 12.79 10.29
CA ASN A 386 25.92 12.98 10.04
C ASN A 386 25.12 12.97 11.35
N MET A 387 25.42 12.03 12.25
CA MET A 387 24.79 11.97 13.58
C MET A 387 25.01 13.27 14.36
N ARG A 388 26.25 13.76 14.44
CA ARG A 388 26.57 15.02 15.14
C ARG A 388 25.86 16.22 14.49
N ALA A 389 25.79 16.26 13.16
CA ALA A 389 25.14 17.35 12.42
C ALA A 389 23.63 17.46 12.73
N LEU A 390 22.97 16.33 13.02
CA LEU A 390 21.55 16.27 13.39
C LEU A 390 21.33 16.26 14.92
N GLY A 391 22.36 16.56 15.71
CA GLY A 391 22.26 16.65 17.17
C GLY A 391 22.15 15.30 17.88
N LEU A 392 22.40 14.18 17.18
CA LEU A 392 22.42 12.85 17.78
C LEU A 392 23.71 12.61 18.55
N GLU A 393 23.61 11.95 19.70
CA GLU A 393 24.78 11.55 20.46
C GLU A 393 25.53 10.43 19.74
N VAL A 394 26.85 10.59 19.57
CA VAL A 394 27.72 9.54 19.03
C VAL A 394 28.37 8.76 20.17
N PRO A 395 28.03 7.46 20.37
CA PRO A 395 28.63 6.64 21.41
C PRO A 395 30.16 6.54 21.25
N SER A 396 30.89 7.09 22.23
CA SER A 396 32.34 7.25 22.13
C SER A 396 33.13 6.07 22.70
N LYS A 397 32.51 5.21 23.53
CA LYS A 397 33.15 4.04 24.16
C LYS A 397 32.29 2.79 24.00
N ARG A 398 32.93 1.64 23.75
CA ARG A 398 32.26 0.30 23.77
C ARG A 398 31.64 -0.06 25.12
N SER A 399 32.07 0.60 26.19
CA SER A 399 31.50 0.45 27.54
C SER A 399 30.18 1.18 27.74
N ASP A 400 29.76 2.04 26.80
CA ASP A 400 28.45 2.70 26.82
C ASP A 400 27.35 1.72 26.38
N LYS A 401 27.37 0.51 26.94
CA LYS A 401 26.35 -0.54 26.78
C LYS A 401 25.07 -0.05 27.43
N GLY A 402 24.29 0.71 26.67
CA GLY A 402 23.09 1.42 27.11
C GLY A 402 22.68 2.54 26.16
N LYS A 403 23.58 3.01 25.28
CA LYS A 403 23.22 3.96 24.22
C LYS A 403 22.67 3.24 23.00
N GLU A 404 21.46 3.61 22.58
CA GLU A 404 20.58 2.88 21.66
C GLU A 404 21.20 2.54 20.29
N LEU A 405 22.15 3.35 19.79
CA LEU A 405 22.71 3.21 18.44
C LEU A 405 24.15 2.67 18.38
N ALA A 406 24.75 2.28 19.51
CA ALA A 406 26.14 1.78 19.52
C ALA A 406 26.32 0.52 18.65
N TRP A 407 25.36 -0.40 18.69
CA TRP A 407 25.34 -1.61 17.86
C TRP A 407 25.23 -1.28 16.36
N TYR A 408 24.55 -0.20 16.02
CA TYR A 408 24.36 0.24 14.63
C TYR A 408 25.65 0.81 14.04
N LEU A 409 26.45 1.53 14.85
CA LEU A 409 27.79 1.96 14.47
C LEU A 409 28.76 0.78 14.33
N ASP A 410 28.60 -0.26 15.15
CA ASP A 410 29.41 -1.48 15.09
C ASP A 410 29.25 -2.19 13.73
N LEU A 411 28.09 -2.07 13.08
CA LEU A 411 27.88 -2.53 11.70
C LEU A 411 28.86 -1.90 10.69
N ARG A 412 29.44 -0.73 11.01
CA ARG A 412 30.41 -0.03 10.14
C ARG A 412 31.87 -0.33 10.49
N ARG A 413 32.14 -1.07 11.57
CA ARG A 413 33.51 -1.34 12.04
C ARG A 413 34.17 -2.55 11.38
N TRP A 414 33.38 -3.52 10.93
CA TRP A 414 33.89 -4.82 10.49
C TRP A 414 33.37 -5.19 9.10
N GLY A 415 33.96 -4.58 8.08
CA GLY A 415 33.69 -4.98 6.69
C GLY A 415 32.32 -4.58 6.16
N CYS A 416 31.83 -3.38 6.51
CA CYS A 416 30.57 -2.85 5.99
C CYS A 416 30.68 -2.50 4.50
N PRO A 417 29.99 -3.22 3.60
CA PRO A 417 29.98 -2.87 2.20
C PRO A 417 29.04 -1.68 1.94
N PRO A 418 29.17 -1.00 0.79
CA PRO A 418 28.09 -0.17 0.27
C PRO A 418 26.77 -0.95 0.21
N HIS A 419 25.69 -0.36 0.72
CA HIS A 419 24.37 -0.98 0.78
C HIS A 419 23.29 0.11 0.70
N GLY A 420 22.07 -0.31 0.35
CA GLY A 420 20.94 0.58 0.18
C GLY A 420 19.63 -0.18 0.22
N GLY A 421 18.54 0.56 0.42
CA GLY A 421 17.22 -0.04 0.57
C GLY A 421 16.11 0.98 0.47
N PHE A 422 14.89 0.49 0.64
CA PHE A 422 13.68 1.31 0.59
C PHE A 422 12.60 0.78 1.54
N GLY A 423 11.75 1.69 1.98
CA GLY A 423 10.47 1.41 2.63
C GLY A 423 9.33 1.86 1.72
N LEU A 424 8.29 1.04 1.63
CA LEU A 424 7.08 1.30 0.86
C LEU A 424 5.86 1.11 1.77
N GLY A 425 4.96 2.09 1.78
CA GLY A 425 3.69 1.98 2.49
C GLY A 425 2.79 0.96 1.80
N PHE A 426 2.70 -0.26 2.31
CA PHE A 426 1.97 -1.35 1.65
C PHE A 426 0.49 -1.01 1.53
N ASP A 427 -0.12 -0.48 2.58
CA ASP A 427 -1.53 -0.07 2.56
C ASP A 427 -1.77 1.09 1.56
N ARG A 428 -0.82 2.02 1.44
CA ARG A 428 -0.88 3.10 0.43
C ARG A 428 -0.81 2.55 -0.99
N LEU A 429 0.03 1.53 -1.24
CA LEU A 429 0.09 0.85 -2.53
C LEU A 429 -1.24 0.17 -2.88
N LEU A 430 -1.86 -0.52 -1.93
CA LEU A 430 -3.17 -1.13 -2.16
C LEU A 430 -4.23 -0.08 -2.47
N SER A 431 -4.28 1.02 -1.72
CA SER A 431 -5.16 2.15 -1.99
C SER A 431 -4.96 2.71 -3.41
N TYR A 432 -3.70 2.89 -3.82
CA TYR A 432 -3.36 3.39 -5.17
C TYR A 432 -3.83 2.44 -6.29
N LEU A 433 -3.51 1.15 -6.18
CA LEU A 433 -3.81 0.13 -7.19
C LEU A 433 -5.31 -0.21 -7.29
N THR A 434 -6.05 -0.07 -6.19
CA THR A 434 -7.49 -0.37 -6.16
C THR A 434 -8.35 0.86 -6.44
N GLY A 435 -7.77 2.07 -6.41
CA GLY A 435 -8.51 3.32 -6.54
C GLY A 435 -9.31 3.69 -5.28
N VAL A 436 -9.09 3.01 -4.16
CA VAL A 436 -9.74 3.34 -2.88
C VAL A 436 -9.16 4.66 -2.34
N PRO A 437 -9.97 5.71 -2.13
CA PRO A 437 -9.47 7.04 -1.79
C PRO A 437 -9.02 7.19 -0.33
N ASN A 438 -9.46 6.30 0.56
CA ASN A 438 -9.13 6.34 1.98
C ASN A 438 -8.43 5.05 2.41
N VAL A 439 -7.20 5.16 2.93
CA VAL A 439 -6.38 4.00 3.34
C VAL A 439 -7.04 3.14 4.43
N ARG A 440 -8.00 3.70 5.17
CA ARG A 440 -8.78 2.98 6.19
C ARG A 440 -9.67 1.87 5.62
N ASP A 441 -9.94 1.91 4.32
CA ASP A 441 -10.82 0.97 3.63
C ASP A 441 -10.05 -0.16 2.92
N VAL A 442 -8.70 -0.13 2.95
CA VAL A 442 -7.84 -1.22 2.47
C VAL A 442 -7.24 -2.07 3.58
N VAL A 443 -7.53 -1.74 4.84
CA VAL A 443 -7.17 -2.51 6.03
C VAL A 443 -8.43 -3.07 6.70
N PRO A 444 -8.40 -4.25 7.34
CA PRO A 444 -9.60 -4.82 7.98
C PRO A 444 -10.13 -3.94 9.13
N PHE A 445 -9.26 -3.62 10.09
CA PHE A 445 -9.56 -2.85 11.30
C PHE A 445 -8.58 -1.68 11.42
N PRO A 446 -8.91 -0.49 10.88
CA PRO A 446 -7.99 0.63 10.87
C PRO A 446 -7.70 1.13 12.29
N ARG A 447 -6.46 1.57 12.51
CA ARG A 447 -6.04 2.37 13.67
C ARG A 447 -5.63 3.74 13.17
N HIS A 448 -6.19 4.78 13.76
CA HIS A 448 -5.84 6.15 13.42
C HIS A 448 -6.09 7.06 14.62
N TYR A 449 -5.70 8.33 14.49
CA TYR A 449 -5.91 9.30 15.56
C TYR A 449 -7.38 9.30 16.02
N HIS A 450 -7.59 9.27 17.35
CA HIS A 450 -8.88 9.11 18.05
C HIS A 450 -9.64 7.78 17.89
N ARG A 451 -9.15 6.78 17.13
CA ARG A 451 -9.88 5.51 16.88
C ARG A 451 -9.01 4.26 17.00
N CYS A 452 -9.41 3.38 17.91
CA CYS A 452 -8.83 2.05 18.14
C CYS A 452 -9.93 1.03 18.49
N ASP A 453 -11.05 1.10 17.76
CA ASP A 453 -12.23 0.26 18.02
C ASP A 453 -11.99 -1.19 17.56
N CYS A 454 -12.61 -2.17 18.26
CA CYS A 454 -12.52 -3.60 17.95
C CYS A 454 -13.71 -4.09 17.10
#